data_AF-A0A8H3HZD6-F1
#
_entry.id   AF-A0A8H3HZD6-F1
#
_cell.length_a   1.000
_cell.length_b   1.000
_cell.length_c   1.000
_cell.angle_alpha   90.00
_cell.angle_beta   90.00
_cell.angle_gamma   90.00
#
_symmetry.space_group_name_H-M   'P 1'
#
loop_
_entity.id
_entity.type
_entity.pdbx_description
1 polymer ?
#
loop_
_entity_poly.entity_id
_entity_poly.type
_entity_poly.pdbx_seq_one_letter_code
_entity_poly.pdbx_strand_id
1 'polypeptide(L)'
;MSSAFSQITSATSEPTLCFTLAEFHQWAAMVGLDTNIKPIPETEAHQKLRDLINLSNQFPIQLTIENSPEFQFIPATLKPIADRLRSALLDVKRSNPTHFSDTVKVEPHILYAIISACEHAQSLIDTGSSEATKRILLNNLLIQLCQTRDDLILNYELERELKLPETQVGDFAVTEIIADVMYLHIPDFRTYGADEALRHAASAIHSNSDNLQVVHCVAGLKQTDSSHQCMMGIISGLYQRIVLDAPGHYIFGIFRFNEVFLQIVAGIWQDNKVHLYDLGQYSIIDPVQLLRFSLVARGIQDLGKLYAQELLDSDERLHAQVMNNPPSRTWVPVCMDEPSQHPGVPNAHQGE
;
A
#
# COMPACT_ATOMS: atom_id res chain seq x y z
N MET A 1 -15.39 -54.89 7.78
CA MET A 1 -14.48 -54.39 6.73
C MET A 1 -15.01 -53.03 6.30
N SER A 2 -14.51 -51.96 6.92
CA SER A 2 -14.87 -50.57 6.59
C SER A 2 -13.59 -49.91 6.08
N SER A 3 -13.64 -49.44 4.84
CA SER A 3 -12.51 -48.86 4.12
C SER A 3 -12.32 -47.41 4.57
N ALA A 4 -11.22 -47.15 5.26
CA ALA A 4 -10.72 -45.82 5.53
C ALA A 4 -10.23 -45.19 4.21
N PHE A 5 -10.90 -44.13 3.74
CA PHE A 5 -10.32 -43.21 2.77
C PHE A 5 -9.43 -42.23 3.52
N SER A 6 -8.13 -42.55 3.58
CA SER A 6 -7.08 -41.59 3.89
C SER A 6 -6.84 -40.76 2.63
N GLN A 7 -7.37 -39.54 2.58
CA GLN A 7 -6.94 -38.57 1.59
C GLN A 7 -5.72 -37.84 2.14
N ILE A 8 -4.58 -38.19 1.55
CA ILE A 8 -3.33 -37.46 1.66
C ILE A 8 -3.58 -36.08 1.04
N THR A 9 -3.65 -35.04 1.87
CA THR A 9 -3.62 -33.63 1.43
C THR A 9 -2.22 -33.31 0.91
N SER A 10 -2.03 -33.57 -0.38
CA SER A 10 -0.85 -33.16 -1.14
C SER A 10 -1.00 -31.71 -1.62
N ALA A 11 -0.01 -30.89 -1.27
CA ALA A 11 0.38 -29.60 -1.87
C ALA A 11 -0.73 -28.54 -2.04
N THR A 12 -0.65 -27.53 -1.18
CA THR A 12 -1.24 -26.18 -1.30
C THR A 12 -1.14 -25.63 -2.73
N SER A 13 -2.20 -25.82 -3.52
CA SER A 13 -2.48 -25.00 -4.68
C SER A 13 -2.95 -23.64 -4.16
N GLU A 14 -2.02 -22.68 -4.08
CA GLU A 14 -2.39 -21.29 -3.83
C GLU A 14 -3.48 -20.88 -4.84
N PRO A 15 -4.58 -20.24 -4.41
CA PRO A 15 -5.57 -19.71 -5.33
C PRO A 15 -4.88 -18.61 -6.13
N THR A 16 -4.37 -18.99 -7.29
CA THR A 16 -3.82 -18.04 -8.25
C THR A 16 -5.06 -17.38 -8.84
N LEU A 17 -5.26 -16.09 -8.55
CA LEU A 17 -6.24 -15.29 -9.26
C LEU A 17 -5.81 -15.24 -10.73
N CYS A 18 -6.25 -16.21 -11.50
CA CYS A 18 -5.98 -16.32 -12.92
C CYS A 18 -6.98 -15.43 -13.68
N PHE A 19 -6.90 -14.12 -13.45
CA PHE A 19 -7.48 -13.21 -14.42
C PHE A 19 -6.62 -13.22 -15.67
N THR A 20 -7.23 -13.46 -16.83
CA THR A 20 -6.67 -12.95 -18.07
C THR A 20 -6.63 -11.42 -18.01
N LEU A 21 -5.73 -10.80 -18.77
CA LEU A 21 -5.65 -9.33 -18.85
C LEU A 21 -7.00 -8.69 -19.22
N ALA A 22 -7.77 -9.33 -20.10
CA ALA A 22 -9.08 -8.84 -20.53
C ALA A 22 -10.11 -8.89 -19.38
N GLU A 23 -10.13 -9.98 -18.61
CA GLU A 23 -11.02 -10.11 -17.45
C GLU A 23 -10.62 -9.13 -16.34
N PHE A 24 -9.33 -8.88 -16.12
CA PHE A 24 -8.88 -7.86 -15.18
C PHE A 24 -9.34 -6.45 -15.60
N HIS A 25 -9.25 -6.10 -16.89
CA HIS A 25 -9.73 -4.80 -17.36
C HIS A 25 -11.25 -4.67 -17.26
N GLN A 26 -11.99 -5.75 -17.52
CA GLN A 26 -13.44 -5.77 -17.32
C GLN A 26 -13.78 -5.58 -15.84
N TRP A 27 -13.12 -6.32 -14.94
CA TRP A 27 -13.23 -6.17 -13.50
C TRP A 27 -12.96 -4.73 -13.07
N ALA A 28 -11.82 -4.16 -13.51
CA ALA A 28 -11.39 -2.81 -13.18
C ALA A 28 -12.43 -1.77 -13.61
N ALA A 29 -12.99 -1.90 -14.82
CA ALA A 29 -14.04 -1.01 -15.31
C ALA A 29 -15.30 -1.07 -14.44
N MET A 30 -15.71 -2.27 -13.99
CA MET A 30 -16.90 -2.45 -13.15
C MET A 30 -16.74 -1.82 -11.76
N VAL A 31 -15.53 -1.83 -11.20
CA VAL A 31 -15.24 -1.19 -9.89
C VAL A 31 -14.83 0.29 -10.02
N GLY A 32 -14.84 0.84 -11.23
CA GLY A 32 -14.47 2.23 -11.50
C GLY A 32 -12.96 2.52 -11.45
N LEU A 33 -12.10 1.50 -11.53
CA LEU A 33 -10.65 1.64 -11.55
C LEU A 33 -10.14 2.10 -12.92
N ASP A 34 -9.51 3.28 -12.95
CA ASP A 34 -8.68 3.70 -14.07
C ASP A 34 -7.32 3.00 -13.97
N THR A 35 -7.11 1.98 -14.80
CA THR A 35 -5.86 1.19 -14.80
C THR A 35 -4.66 1.96 -15.32
N ASN A 36 -4.85 3.16 -15.86
CA ASN A 36 -3.74 4.01 -16.30
C ASN A 36 -3.14 4.73 -15.09
N ILE A 37 -1.90 4.39 -14.76
CA ILE A 37 -1.13 5.10 -13.75
C ILE A 37 -0.72 6.47 -14.31
N LYS A 38 -1.14 7.54 -13.64
CA LYS A 38 -0.96 8.92 -14.10
C LYS A 38 0.18 9.61 -13.35
N PRO A 39 0.83 10.62 -13.94
CA PRO A 39 1.66 11.54 -13.18
C PRO A 39 0.80 12.30 -12.16
N ILE A 40 1.41 12.71 -11.05
CA ILE A 40 0.74 13.48 -10.01
C ILE A 40 0.41 14.90 -10.53
N PRO A 41 -0.85 15.36 -10.46
CA PRO A 41 -1.20 16.72 -10.86
C PRO A 41 -0.57 17.79 -9.95
N GLU A 42 -0.28 18.97 -10.49
CA GLU A 42 0.24 20.14 -9.75
C GLU A 42 -0.88 20.93 -9.04
N THR A 43 -1.74 20.24 -8.28
CA THR A 43 -2.83 20.85 -7.51
C THR A 43 -2.64 20.64 -6.01
N GLU A 44 -3.14 21.56 -5.18
CA GLU A 44 -3.01 21.50 -3.72
C GLU A 44 -3.54 20.18 -3.13
N ALA A 45 -4.62 19.62 -3.70
CA ALA A 45 -5.19 18.34 -3.29
C ALA A 45 -4.17 17.18 -3.30
N HIS A 46 -3.15 17.24 -4.17
CA HIS A 46 -2.13 16.21 -4.32
C HIS A 46 -0.80 16.56 -3.63
N GLN A 47 -0.77 17.60 -2.81
CA GLN A 47 0.47 18.06 -2.14
C GLN A 47 1.10 16.95 -1.30
N LYS A 48 0.28 16.17 -0.57
CA LYS A 48 0.74 15.01 0.21
C LYS A 48 1.57 14.03 -0.63
N LEU A 49 1.19 13.75 -1.88
CA LEU A 49 1.95 12.85 -2.76
C LEU A 49 3.25 13.48 -3.26
N ARG A 50 3.23 14.77 -3.63
CA ARG A 50 4.44 15.50 -4.04
C ARG A 50 5.44 15.60 -2.88
N ASP A 51 4.97 15.78 -1.66
CA ASP A 51 5.81 15.80 -0.46
C ASP A 51 6.51 14.46 -0.25
N LEU A 52 5.85 13.33 -0.53
CA LEU A 52 6.49 12.01 -0.50
C LEU A 52 7.61 11.87 -1.55
N ILE A 53 7.38 12.34 -2.78
CA ILE A 53 8.42 12.36 -3.82
C ILE A 53 9.58 13.28 -3.41
N ASN A 54 9.27 14.45 -2.86
CA ASN A 54 10.29 15.38 -2.38
C ASN A 54 11.12 14.76 -1.25
N LEU A 55 10.47 14.07 -0.30
CA LEU A 55 11.14 13.34 0.78
C LEU A 55 12.09 12.26 0.24
N SER A 56 11.69 11.55 -0.82
CA SER A 56 12.54 10.55 -1.49
C SER A 56 13.87 11.15 -2.00
N ASN A 57 13.88 12.45 -2.30
CA ASN A 57 15.03 13.17 -2.83
C ASN A 57 15.81 13.93 -1.74
N GLN A 58 15.38 13.86 -0.48
CA GLN A 58 16.08 14.44 0.67
C GLN A 58 16.88 13.36 1.41
N PHE A 59 18.16 13.26 1.10
CA PHE A 59 19.07 12.29 1.69
C PHE A 59 19.56 12.72 3.09
N PRO A 60 19.76 11.76 4.00
CA PRO A 60 20.35 12.04 5.32
C PRO A 60 21.80 12.50 5.19
N ILE A 61 22.17 13.63 5.78
CA ILE A 61 23.54 14.15 5.69
C ILE A 61 24.57 13.17 6.27
N GLN A 62 24.19 12.42 7.31
CA GLN A 62 25.11 11.57 8.05
C GLN A 62 25.65 10.42 7.18
N LEU A 63 24.93 10.02 6.14
CA LEU A 63 25.39 8.99 5.21
C LEU A 63 26.55 9.47 4.30
N THR A 64 26.86 10.76 4.32
CA THR A 64 28.01 11.35 3.60
C THR A 64 29.22 11.62 4.48
N ILE A 65 29.11 11.39 5.79
CA ILE A 65 30.19 11.65 6.75
C ILE A 65 31.14 10.45 6.77
N GLU A 66 32.44 10.73 6.71
CA GLU A 66 33.46 9.70 6.87
C GLU A 66 33.38 9.10 8.28
N ASN A 67 33.41 7.77 8.39
CA ASN A 67 33.25 7.05 9.67
C ASN A 67 31.92 7.32 10.40
N SER A 68 30.84 7.60 9.66
CA SER A 68 29.52 7.76 10.26
C SER A 68 29.13 6.52 11.09
N PRO A 69 28.53 6.70 12.29
CA PRO A 69 28.19 5.60 13.18
C PRO A 69 27.13 4.66 12.59
N GLU A 70 26.35 5.11 11.61
CA GLU A 70 25.37 4.28 10.90
C GLU A 70 26.06 3.14 10.12
N PHE A 71 27.26 3.37 9.60
CA PHE A 71 28.02 2.36 8.85
C PHE A 71 28.81 1.39 9.75
N GLN A 72 28.98 1.67 11.04
CA GLN A 72 29.82 0.85 11.93
C GLN A 72 29.26 -0.57 12.13
N PHE A 73 27.96 -0.75 11.93
CA PHE A 73 27.27 -2.04 12.07
C PHE A 73 27.21 -2.84 10.78
N ILE A 74 27.76 -2.32 9.68
CA ILE A 74 27.75 -3.01 8.39
C ILE A 74 28.88 -4.04 8.37
N PRO A 75 28.58 -5.35 8.19
CA PRO A 75 29.59 -6.39 8.11
C PRO A 75 30.60 -6.15 6.99
N ALA A 76 31.83 -6.68 7.17
CA ALA A 76 32.89 -6.55 6.18
C ALA A 76 32.49 -7.05 4.78
N THR A 77 31.66 -8.09 4.72
CA THR A 77 31.12 -8.66 3.47
C THR A 77 30.23 -7.70 2.70
N LEU A 78 29.56 -6.76 3.38
CA LEU A 78 28.64 -5.79 2.79
C LEU A 78 29.26 -4.41 2.56
N LYS A 79 30.54 -4.21 2.96
CA LYS A 79 31.25 -2.94 2.77
C LYS A 79 31.31 -2.46 1.32
N PRO A 80 31.52 -3.31 0.30
CA PRO A 80 31.56 -2.84 -1.09
C PRO A 80 30.27 -2.11 -1.50
N ILE A 81 29.11 -2.61 -1.10
CA ILE A 81 27.80 -1.99 -1.37
C ILE A 81 27.63 -0.71 -0.56
N ALA A 82 28.06 -0.71 0.70
CA ALA A 82 28.02 0.45 1.58
C ALA A 82 28.90 1.61 1.06
N ASP A 83 30.09 1.29 0.57
CA ASP A 83 31.03 2.27 -0.01
C ASP A 83 30.52 2.78 -1.36
N ARG A 84 29.86 1.93 -2.16
CA ARG A 84 29.16 2.35 -3.38
C ARG A 84 28.04 3.34 -3.06
N LEU A 85 27.20 3.05 -2.06
CA LEU A 85 26.16 3.96 -1.59
C LEU A 85 26.75 5.31 -1.17
N ARG A 86 27.76 5.29 -0.28
CA ARG A 86 28.41 6.52 0.21
C ARG A 86 29.01 7.35 -0.93
N SER A 87 29.72 6.70 -1.86
CA SER A 87 30.35 7.37 -3.00
C SER A 87 29.31 8.03 -3.89
N ALA A 88 28.23 7.32 -4.22
CA ALA A 88 27.15 7.86 -5.02
C ALA A 88 26.44 9.04 -4.33
N LEU A 89 26.20 8.95 -3.02
CA LEU A 89 25.63 10.07 -2.26
C LEU A 89 26.57 11.28 -2.20
N LEU A 90 27.89 11.08 -2.10
CA LEU A 90 28.86 12.17 -2.17
C LEU A 90 28.83 12.89 -3.53
N ASP A 91 28.67 12.15 -4.62
CA ASP A 91 28.54 12.72 -5.96
C ASP A 91 27.24 13.51 -6.13
N VAL A 92 26.12 12.99 -5.60
CA VAL A 92 24.85 13.73 -5.52
C VAL A 92 25.03 15.00 -4.69
N LYS A 93 25.70 14.93 -3.54
CA LYS A 93 25.94 16.09 -2.65
C LYS A 93 26.77 17.17 -3.33
N ARG A 94 27.81 16.79 -4.09
CA ARG A 94 28.63 17.73 -4.86
C ARG A 94 27.81 18.42 -5.95
N SER A 95 26.92 17.68 -6.60
CA SER A 95 26.12 18.19 -7.72
C SER A 95 24.91 19.02 -7.24
N ASN A 96 24.30 18.62 -6.12
CA ASN A 96 23.11 19.26 -5.58
C ASN A 96 23.06 19.15 -4.03
N PRO A 97 23.71 20.09 -3.31
CA PRO A 97 23.77 20.07 -1.86
C PRO A 97 22.41 20.20 -1.17
N THR A 98 21.41 20.82 -1.81
CA THR A 98 20.09 21.05 -1.20
C THR A 98 19.25 19.78 -1.08
N HIS A 99 19.70 18.68 -1.70
CA HIS A 99 19.11 17.36 -1.53
C HIS A 99 19.51 16.69 -0.20
N PHE A 100 20.33 17.33 0.65
CA PHE A 100 20.75 16.76 1.93
C PHE A 100 20.11 17.51 3.09
N SER A 101 19.61 16.76 4.06
CA SER A 101 18.96 17.31 5.25
C SER A 101 19.45 16.63 6.52
N ASP A 102 19.58 17.43 7.58
CA ASP A 102 19.88 16.96 8.94
C ASP A 102 18.63 16.44 9.65
N THR A 103 17.44 16.79 9.14
CA THR A 103 16.16 16.36 9.71
C THR A 103 15.78 14.96 9.25
N VAL A 104 16.21 14.56 8.06
CA VAL A 104 16.01 13.20 7.56
C VAL A 104 17.06 12.30 8.18
N LYS A 105 16.61 11.26 8.89
CA LYS A 105 17.49 10.28 9.54
C LYS A 105 17.21 8.88 9.02
N VAL A 106 18.25 8.04 8.95
CA VAL A 106 18.09 6.61 8.69
C VAL A 106 18.72 5.87 9.85
N GLU A 107 17.92 5.02 10.49
CA GLU A 107 18.34 4.18 11.59
C GLU A 107 19.34 3.12 11.11
N PRO A 108 20.37 2.75 11.90
CA PRO A 108 21.40 1.83 11.44
C PRO A 108 20.88 0.46 10.97
N HIS A 109 19.83 -0.07 11.62
CA HIS A 109 19.23 -1.36 11.22
C HIS A 109 18.49 -1.28 9.87
N ILE A 110 17.92 -0.11 9.53
CA ILE A 110 17.32 0.14 8.21
C ILE A 110 18.39 0.27 7.13
N LEU A 111 19.48 0.98 7.43
CA LEU A 111 20.62 1.04 6.52
C LEU A 111 21.18 -0.36 6.24
N TYR A 112 21.31 -1.19 7.28
CA TYR A 112 21.70 -2.58 7.13
C TYR A 112 20.72 -3.37 6.25
N ALA A 113 19.41 -3.25 6.49
CA ALA A 113 18.39 -3.92 5.70
C ALA A 113 18.45 -3.53 4.22
N ILE A 114 18.64 -2.24 3.91
CA ILE A 114 18.81 -1.72 2.55
C ILE A 114 20.05 -2.34 1.88
N ILE A 115 21.21 -2.26 2.54
CA ILE A 115 22.47 -2.78 1.98
C ILE A 115 22.39 -4.30 1.78
N SER A 116 21.84 -5.02 2.75
CA SER A 116 21.66 -6.47 2.66
C SER A 116 20.71 -6.83 1.52
N ALA A 117 19.55 -6.19 1.40
CA ALA A 117 18.62 -6.44 0.31
C ALA A 117 19.26 -6.17 -1.06
N CYS A 118 20.05 -5.10 -1.17
CA CYS A 118 20.75 -4.73 -2.40
C CYS A 118 21.82 -5.75 -2.83
N GLU A 119 22.64 -6.23 -1.88
CA GLU A 119 23.64 -7.27 -2.16
C GLU A 119 22.99 -8.57 -2.60
N HIS A 120 21.98 -9.01 -1.86
CA HIS A 120 21.31 -10.27 -2.18
C HIS A 120 20.57 -10.18 -3.50
N ALA A 121 19.89 -9.07 -3.79
CA ALA A 121 19.23 -8.88 -5.09
C ALA A 121 20.21 -9.01 -6.26
N GLN A 122 21.43 -8.47 -6.13
CA GLN A 122 22.50 -8.67 -7.12
C GLN A 122 22.88 -10.14 -7.28
N SER A 123 23.15 -10.83 -6.16
CA SER A 123 23.49 -12.25 -6.22
C SER A 123 22.38 -13.13 -6.80
N LEU A 124 21.12 -12.82 -6.52
CA LEU A 124 19.97 -13.63 -6.93
C LEU A 124 19.66 -13.54 -8.44
N ILE A 125 20.05 -12.44 -9.08
CA ILE A 125 19.97 -12.28 -10.54
C ILE A 125 20.97 -13.22 -11.21
N ASP A 126 22.18 -13.31 -10.67
CA ASP A 126 23.25 -14.12 -11.24
C ASP A 126 22.98 -15.63 -11.10
N THR A 127 22.26 -16.04 -10.05
CA THR A 127 22.08 -17.47 -9.71
C THR A 127 20.74 -18.06 -10.15
N GLY A 128 19.80 -17.29 -10.70
CA GLY A 128 18.48 -17.79 -11.12
C GLY A 128 17.63 -18.34 -9.97
N SER A 129 17.56 -17.61 -8.86
CA SER A 129 16.88 -18.04 -7.63
C SER A 129 15.35 -18.14 -7.73
N SER A 130 14.73 -18.89 -6.79
CA SER A 130 13.27 -19.00 -6.68
C SER A 130 12.62 -17.69 -6.25
N GLU A 131 11.37 -17.46 -6.69
CA GLU A 131 10.60 -16.27 -6.34
C GLU A 131 10.39 -16.11 -4.83
N ALA A 132 10.20 -17.20 -4.10
CA ALA A 132 10.11 -17.17 -2.63
C ALA A 132 11.36 -16.56 -2.00
N THR A 133 12.56 -16.90 -2.51
CA THR A 133 13.84 -16.38 -2.03
C THR A 133 13.96 -14.88 -2.28
N LYS A 134 13.59 -14.43 -3.49
CA LYS A 134 13.59 -13.00 -3.85
C LYS A 134 12.62 -12.22 -2.96
N ARG A 135 11.43 -12.78 -2.69
CA ARG A 135 10.38 -12.16 -1.87
C ARG A 135 10.81 -11.99 -0.41
N ILE A 136 11.51 -12.97 0.19
CA ILE A 136 11.94 -12.91 1.60
C ILE A 136 12.70 -11.62 1.93
N LEU A 137 13.58 -11.17 1.03
CA LEU A 137 14.41 -9.99 1.26
C LEU A 137 13.60 -8.69 1.25
N LEU A 138 12.68 -8.58 0.30
CA LEU A 138 11.79 -7.43 0.18
C LEU A 138 10.80 -7.39 1.34
N ASN A 139 10.25 -8.55 1.72
CA ASN A 139 9.39 -8.67 2.90
C ASN A 139 10.15 -8.26 4.16
N ASN A 140 11.40 -8.74 4.34
CA ASN A 140 12.23 -8.34 5.47
C ASN A 140 12.48 -6.82 5.49
N LEU A 141 12.76 -6.19 4.33
CA LEU A 141 12.92 -4.75 4.26
C LEU A 141 11.63 -4.02 4.68
N LEU A 142 10.46 -4.44 4.17
CA LEU A 142 9.17 -3.86 4.55
C LEU A 142 8.83 -4.05 6.04
N ILE A 143 9.10 -5.25 6.60
CA ILE A 143 8.96 -5.53 8.03
C ILE A 143 9.81 -4.57 8.84
N GLN A 144 11.10 -4.44 8.50
CA GLN A 144 12.01 -3.55 9.23
C GLN A 144 11.52 -2.10 9.16
N LEU A 145 11.08 -1.65 7.97
CA LEU A 145 10.52 -0.30 7.84
C LEU A 145 9.33 -0.10 8.78
N CYS A 146 8.41 -1.06 8.90
CA CYS A 146 7.25 -0.95 9.80
C CYS A 146 7.61 -1.02 11.30
N GLN A 147 8.71 -1.69 11.66
CA GLN A 147 9.12 -1.88 13.07
C GLN A 147 9.90 -0.70 13.68
N THR A 148 10.22 0.32 12.90
CA THR A 148 11.18 1.37 13.30
C THR A 148 10.74 2.32 14.41
N ARG A 149 9.51 2.23 14.93
CA ARG A 149 8.98 3.19 15.91
C ARG A 149 8.15 2.50 16.98
N ASP A 150 8.18 3.08 18.19
CA ASP A 150 7.40 2.63 19.35
C ASP A 150 5.86 2.73 19.15
N ASP A 151 5.43 3.28 18.02
CA ASP A 151 4.02 3.37 17.64
C ASP A 151 3.57 2.10 16.91
N LEU A 152 2.82 1.25 17.61
CA LEU A 152 2.17 0.03 17.07
C LEU A 152 1.04 0.31 16.06
N ILE A 153 1.02 1.51 15.47
CA ILE A 153 -0.04 1.96 14.56
C ILE A 153 0.10 1.28 13.20
N LEU A 154 1.29 0.91 12.72
CA LEU A 154 1.43 0.30 11.40
C LEU A 154 2.05 -1.10 11.50
N ASN A 155 1.31 -2.10 11.02
CA ASN A 155 1.79 -3.49 10.98
C ASN A 155 1.86 -3.98 9.53
N TYR A 156 2.94 -4.67 9.19
CA TYR A 156 3.06 -5.37 7.91
C TYR A 156 2.79 -6.86 8.11
N GLU A 157 1.84 -7.39 7.35
CA GLU A 157 1.39 -8.77 7.42
C GLU A 157 1.46 -9.41 6.02
N LEU A 158 1.80 -10.70 5.99
CA LEU A 158 1.94 -11.46 4.75
C LEU A 158 0.66 -12.23 4.45
N GLU A 159 0.39 -12.43 3.16
CA GLU A 159 -0.63 -13.36 2.65
C GLU A 159 -1.99 -13.19 3.31
N ARG A 160 -2.48 -11.94 3.33
CA ARG A 160 -3.73 -11.56 3.96
C ARG A 160 -4.86 -11.56 2.97
N GLU A 161 -5.95 -12.18 3.37
CA GLU A 161 -7.20 -12.13 2.63
C GLU A 161 -7.80 -10.73 2.72
N LEU A 162 -8.05 -10.13 1.56
CA LEU A 162 -8.69 -8.83 1.39
C LEU A 162 -9.97 -9.03 0.61
N LYS A 163 -11.09 -8.52 1.15
CA LYS A 163 -12.36 -8.54 0.42
C LYS A 163 -12.36 -7.51 -0.70
N LEU A 164 -13.06 -7.83 -1.77
CA LEU A 164 -13.30 -6.99 -2.92
C LEU A 164 -14.79 -6.72 -3.09
N PRO A 165 -15.15 -5.65 -3.81
CA PRO A 165 -16.52 -5.49 -4.25
C PRO A 165 -16.96 -6.67 -5.11
N GLU A 166 -18.19 -7.13 -4.88
CA GLU A 166 -18.76 -8.27 -5.59
C GLU A 166 -19.05 -7.89 -7.04
N THR A 167 -18.18 -8.33 -7.93
CA THR A 167 -18.30 -8.12 -9.38
C THR A 167 -18.34 -9.45 -10.11
N GLN A 168 -19.29 -9.59 -11.03
CA GLN A 168 -19.39 -10.75 -11.90
C GLN A 168 -18.64 -10.49 -13.21
N VAL A 169 -17.56 -11.24 -13.43
CA VAL A 169 -16.72 -11.15 -14.63
C VAL A 169 -16.80 -12.47 -15.36
N GLY A 170 -17.61 -12.53 -16.41
CA GLY A 170 -17.96 -13.78 -17.06
C GLY A 170 -18.73 -14.71 -16.12
N ASP A 171 -18.23 -15.93 -15.95
CA ASP A 171 -18.90 -17.01 -15.19
C ASP A 171 -18.48 -17.08 -13.72
N PHE A 172 -17.59 -16.20 -13.26
CA PHE A 172 -17.11 -16.21 -11.87
C PHE A 172 -17.25 -14.83 -11.21
N ALA A 173 -17.38 -14.86 -9.88
CA ALA A 173 -17.35 -13.68 -9.04
C ALA A 173 -16.02 -13.66 -8.28
N VAL A 174 -15.35 -12.52 -8.27
CA VAL A 174 -14.14 -12.32 -7.48
C VAL A 174 -14.46 -11.41 -6.32
N THR A 175 -14.51 -11.99 -5.14
CA THR A 175 -14.90 -11.32 -3.90
C THR A 175 -13.74 -11.19 -2.91
N GLU A 176 -12.59 -11.81 -3.19
CA GLU A 176 -11.42 -11.81 -2.32
C GLU A 176 -10.12 -11.96 -3.09
N ILE A 177 -9.03 -11.47 -2.49
CA ILE A 177 -7.65 -11.70 -2.91
C ILE A 177 -6.79 -11.99 -1.70
N ILE A 178 -5.66 -12.66 -1.91
CA ILE A 178 -4.59 -12.75 -0.90
C ILE A 178 -3.52 -11.74 -1.28
N ALA A 179 -3.05 -10.89 -0.37
CA ALA A 179 -1.99 -9.92 -0.63
C ALA A 179 -1.13 -9.66 0.61
N ASP A 180 0.11 -9.23 0.42
CA ASP A 180 0.91 -8.69 1.53
C ASP A 180 0.49 -7.23 1.75
N VAL A 181 0.46 -6.78 3.00
CA VAL A 181 -0.27 -5.54 3.36
C VAL A 181 0.33 -4.85 4.56
N MET A 182 0.27 -3.52 4.56
CA MET A 182 0.49 -2.69 5.72
C MET A 182 -0.85 -2.15 6.20
N TYR A 183 -1.23 -2.48 7.44
CA TYR A 183 -2.45 -2.02 8.07
C TYR A 183 -2.18 -0.93 9.09
N LEU A 184 -3.06 0.07 9.16
CA LEU A 184 -3.19 0.93 10.32
C LEU A 184 -3.99 0.20 11.38
N HIS A 185 -3.41 0.04 12.55
CA HIS A 185 -4.07 -0.41 13.75
C HIS A 185 -4.55 0.83 14.52
N ILE A 186 -5.86 0.94 14.67
CA ILE A 186 -6.54 2.08 15.30
C ILE A 186 -7.08 1.57 16.64
N PRO A 187 -6.29 1.70 17.73
CA PRO A 187 -6.73 1.27 19.05
C PRO A 187 -7.90 2.14 19.51
N ASP A 188 -8.74 1.59 20.39
CA ASP A 188 -9.81 2.32 21.09
C ASP A 188 -10.84 3.02 20.17
N PHE A 189 -10.99 2.53 18.93
CA PHE A 189 -12.00 3.04 17.99
C PHE A 189 -13.40 2.59 18.44
N ARG A 190 -14.07 3.41 19.25
CA ARG A 190 -15.26 2.99 20.03
C ARG A 190 -16.41 2.58 19.13
N THR A 191 -16.59 3.25 17.99
CA THR A 191 -17.64 2.91 17.03
C THR A 191 -17.51 1.47 16.54
N TYR A 192 -16.28 0.99 16.34
CA TYR A 192 -16.04 -0.40 15.95
C TYR A 192 -16.40 -1.37 17.07
N GLY A 193 -16.05 -1.09 18.33
CA GLY A 193 -16.45 -1.95 19.44
C GLY A 193 -17.97 -1.98 19.69
N ALA A 194 -18.65 -0.86 19.46
CA ALA A 194 -20.06 -0.66 19.81
C ALA A 194 -21.05 -1.19 18.75
N ASP A 195 -20.67 -1.25 17.48
CA ASP A 195 -21.60 -1.51 16.37
C ASP A 195 -21.27 -2.81 15.62
N GLU A 196 -22.19 -3.79 15.65
CA GLU A 196 -22.03 -5.07 14.96
C GLU A 196 -22.05 -4.93 13.43
N ALA A 197 -22.88 -4.04 12.88
CA ALA A 197 -22.98 -3.82 11.44
C ALA A 197 -21.70 -3.16 10.91
N LEU A 198 -21.11 -2.21 11.65
CA LEU A 198 -19.80 -1.67 11.30
C LEU A 198 -18.73 -2.74 11.42
N ARG A 199 -18.65 -3.51 12.52
CA ARG A 199 -17.68 -4.62 12.61
C ARG A 199 -17.83 -5.61 11.48
N HIS A 200 -19.06 -5.87 11.06
CA HIS A 200 -19.33 -6.81 9.98
C HIS A 200 -19.04 -6.22 8.60
N ALA A 201 -19.34 -4.97 8.32
CA ALA A 201 -18.96 -4.33 7.07
C ALA A 201 -17.45 -4.11 6.99
N ALA A 202 -16.86 -3.64 8.08
CA ALA A 202 -15.44 -3.62 8.31
C ALA A 202 -14.87 -5.03 8.55
N SER A 203 -15.62 -6.14 8.51
CA SER A 203 -15.03 -7.49 8.63
C SER A 203 -14.28 -7.93 7.37
N ALA A 204 -14.25 -7.09 6.34
CA ALA A 204 -13.24 -7.12 5.27
C ALA A 204 -11.82 -6.84 5.81
N ILE A 205 -11.77 -6.15 6.95
CA ILE A 205 -10.63 -6.04 7.83
C ILE A 205 -10.71 -7.24 8.78
N HIS A 206 -9.57 -7.88 9.01
CA HIS A 206 -9.43 -9.15 9.70
C HIS A 206 -10.25 -9.32 11.00
N SER A 207 -10.57 -10.58 11.29
CA SER A 207 -11.71 -11.05 12.08
C SER A 207 -11.42 -11.42 13.55
N ASN A 208 -10.31 -10.98 14.15
CA ASN A 208 -9.91 -11.41 15.49
C ASN A 208 -9.33 -10.33 16.42
N SER A 209 -9.35 -9.04 16.05
CA SER A 209 -8.86 -7.98 16.94
C SER A 209 -9.99 -7.14 17.51
N ASP A 210 -9.92 -6.82 18.80
CA ASP A 210 -10.76 -5.81 19.46
C ASP A 210 -10.56 -4.39 18.89
N ASN A 211 -9.62 -4.23 17.95
CA ASN A 211 -9.23 -2.96 17.34
C ASN A 211 -9.58 -2.94 15.86
N LEU A 212 -9.87 -1.74 15.35
CA LEU A 212 -10.06 -1.50 13.93
C LEU A 212 -8.70 -1.55 13.25
N GLN A 213 -8.51 -2.46 12.30
CA GLN A 213 -7.39 -2.42 11.38
C GLN A 213 -7.86 -1.81 10.04
N VAL A 214 -7.03 -1.14 9.27
CA VAL A 214 -7.42 -0.66 7.94
C VAL A 214 -6.26 -0.73 6.98
N VAL A 215 -6.48 -1.19 5.75
CA VAL A 215 -5.44 -1.25 4.73
C VAL A 215 -4.92 0.16 4.47
N HIS A 216 -3.61 0.31 4.40
CA HIS A 216 -2.94 1.58 4.08
C HIS A 216 -1.98 1.44 2.90
N CYS A 217 -1.28 0.32 2.85
CA CYS A 217 -0.45 -0.03 1.71
C CYS A 217 -0.64 -1.52 1.36
N VAL A 218 -0.63 -1.84 0.08
CA VAL A 218 -0.62 -3.22 -0.42
C VAL A 218 0.72 -3.49 -1.09
N ALA A 219 1.29 -4.66 -0.87
CA ALA A 219 2.55 -5.10 -1.43
C ALA A 219 2.34 -6.32 -2.36
N GLY A 220 2.53 -6.13 -3.66
CA GLY A 220 2.53 -7.17 -4.68
C GLY A 220 3.97 -7.55 -5.07
N LEU A 221 4.59 -8.47 -4.34
CA LEU A 221 6.02 -8.78 -4.54
C LEU A 221 6.30 -10.03 -5.37
N LYS A 222 5.25 -10.73 -5.82
CA LYS A 222 5.35 -11.85 -6.78
C LYS A 222 5.74 -11.30 -8.17
N GLN A 223 6.40 -12.09 -9.01
CA GLN A 223 6.80 -11.64 -10.36
C GLN A 223 5.63 -11.58 -11.35
N THR A 224 4.66 -12.49 -11.23
CA THR A 224 3.49 -12.58 -12.10
C THR A 224 2.30 -11.89 -11.45
N ASP A 225 1.61 -11.02 -12.21
CA ASP A 225 0.37 -10.35 -11.82
C ASP A 225 0.40 -9.50 -10.53
N SER A 226 1.59 -9.14 -10.06
CA SER A 226 1.77 -8.29 -8.88
C SER A 226 1.09 -6.93 -9.00
N SER A 227 1.13 -6.33 -10.19
CA SER A 227 0.47 -5.05 -10.45
C SER A 227 -1.05 -5.20 -10.31
N HIS A 228 -1.65 -6.21 -10.92
CA HIS A 228 -3.09 -6.48 -10.82
C HIS A 228 -3.50 -6.76 -9.38
N GLN A 229 -2.82 -7.69 -8.71
CA GLN A 229 -3.07 -8.02 -7.31
C GLN A 229 -2.96 -6.79 -6.40
N CYS A 230 -1.93 -5.95 -6.63
CA CYS A 230 -1.75 -4.72 -5.88
C CYS A 230 -2.88 -3.71 -6.14
N MET A 231 -3.30 -3.53 -7.39
CA MET A 231 -4.42 -2.66 -7.75
C MET A 231 -5.74 -3.15 -7.14
N MET A 232 -5.97 -4.46 -7.13
CA MET A 232 -7.13 -5.06 -6.47
C MET A 232 -7.11 -4.79 -4.96
N GLY A 233 -5.95 -4.94 -4.32
CA GLY A 233 -5.81 -4.62 -2.90
C GLY A 233 -5.99 -3.12 -2.60
N ILE A 234 -5.56 -2.23 -3.50
CA ILE A 234 -5.85 -0.79 -3.39
C ILE A 234 -7.36 -0.56 -3.39
N ILE A 235 -8.11 -1.21 -4.28
CA ILE A 235 -9.58 -1.12 -4.31
C ILE A 235 -10.18 -1.59 -2.98
N SER A 236 -9.70 -2.71 -2.41
CA SER A 236 -10.12 -3.15 -1.08
C SER A 236 -9.92 -2.06 -0.03
N GLY A 237 -8.72 -1.46 0.05
CA GLY A 237 -8.45 -0.38 1.00
C GLY A 237 -9.28 0.88 0.77
N LEU A 238 -9.57 1.24 -0.48
CA LEU A 238 -10.36 2.43 -0.79
C LEU A 238 -11.83 2.26 -0.40
N TYR A 239 -12.40 1.08 -0.63
CA TYR A 239 -13.76 0.79 -0.16
C TYR A 239 -13.83 0.78 1.38
N GLN A 240 -12.78 0.31 2.09
CA GLN A 240 -12.70 0.48 3.54
C GLN A 240 -12.76 1.97 3.93
N ARG A 241 -12.08 2.85 3.19
CA ARG A 241 -12.12 4.30 3.43
C ARG A 241 -13.48 4.95 3.14
N ILE A 242 -14.22 4.46 2.15
CA ILE A 242 -15.59 4.92 1.88
C ILE A 242 -16.52 4.56 3.06
N VAL A 243 -16.45 3.32 3.54
CA VAL A 243 -17.26 2.87 4.69
C VAL A 243 -16.95 3.67 5.96
N LEU A 244 -15.70 4.13 6.11
CA LEU A 244 -15.22 4.92 7.23
C LEU A 244 -15.35 6.44 7.02
N ASP A 245 -16.07 6.90 6.00
CA ASP A 245 -16.27 8.32 5.67
C ASP A 245 -14.96 9.13 5.54
N ALA A 246 -13.95 8.47 4.98
CA ALA A 246 -12.61 9.01 4.76
C ALA A 246 -12.15 8.91 3.28
N PRO A 247 -12.98 9.29 2.28
CA PRO A 247 -12.68 9.08 0.86
C PRO A 247 -11.44 9.85 0.36
N GLY A 248 -10.98 10.87 1.10
CA GLY A 248 -9.78 11.65 0.78
C GLY A 248 -8.45 10.97 1.19
N HIS A 249 -8.50 9.77 1.78
CA HIS A 249 -7.29 9.03 2.13
C HIS A 249 -6.74 8.27 0.93
N TYR A 250 -5.44 8.43 0.68
CA TYR A 250 -4.73 7.62 -0.31
C TYR A 250 -4.48 6.21 0.22
N ILE A 251 -4.60 5.22 -0.66
CA ILE A 251 -4.14 3.84 -0.41
C ILE A 251 -2.97 3.56 -1.32
N PHE A 252 -1.87 3.08 -0.75
CA PHE A 252 -0.63 2.90 -1.48
C PHE A 252 -0.51 1.47 -2.02
N GLY A 253 0.20 1.35 -3.14
CA GLY A 253 0.60 0.09 -3.71
C GLY A 253 2.10 0.05 -3.93
N ILE A 254 2.75 -1.02 -3.49
CA ILE A 254 4.14 -1.33 -3.78
C ILE A 254 4.14 -2.63 -4.56
N PHE A 255 4.57 -2.63 -5.80
CA PHE A 255 4.64 -3.88 -6.55
C PHE A 255 5.94 -3.99 -7.32
N ARG A 256 6.37 -5.23 -7.52
CA ARG A 256 7.55 -5.52 -8.33
C ARG A 256 7.16 -5.43 -9.80
N PHE A 257 7.88 -4.58 -10.55
CA PHE A 257 7.77 -4.46 -11.99
C PHE A 257 9.12 -4.88 -12.59
N ASN A 258 9.10 -5.85 -13.51
CA ASN A 258 10.31 -6.55 -13.97
C ASN A 258 11.09 -7.23 -12.82
N GLU A 259 12.30 -7.73 -13.12
CA GLU A 259 13.04 -8.51 -12.14
C GLU A 259 13.65 -7.66 -11.01
N VAL A 260 13.91 -6.38 -11.26
CA VAL A 260 14.78 -5.56 -10.38
C VAL A 260 14.18 -4.22 -9.95
N PHE A 261 12.94 -3.92 -10.32
CA PHE A 261 12.31 -2.65 -9.93
C PHE A 261 11.10 -2.86 -9.03
N LEU A 262 10.96 -1.96 -8.06
CA LEU A 262 9.74 -1.74 -7.32
C LEU A 262 9.08 -0.47 -7.87
N GLN A 263 7.78 -0.50 -8.08
CA GLN A 263 6.98 0.67 -8.36
C GLN A 263 6.09 0.99 -7.17
N ILE A 264 5.99 2.27 -6.83
CA ILE A 264 5.05 2.77 -5.83
C ILE A 264 3.96 3.57 -6.53
N VAL A 265 2.70 3.27 -6.22
CA VAL A 265 1.54 4.02 -6.68
C VAL A 265 0.66 4.44 -5.50
N ALA A 266 -0.16 5.47 -5.69
CA ALA A 266 -1.22 5.85 -4.77
C ALA A 266 -2.57 5.82 -5.48
N GLY A 267 -3.53 5.12 -4.88
CA GLY A 267 -4.93 5.11 -5.28
C GLY A 267 -5.75 6.08 -4.45
N ILE A 268 -6.72 6.74 -5.08
CA ILE A 268 -7.73 7.58 -4.42
C ILE A 268 -9.05 7.52 -5.19
N TRP A 269 -10.16 7.74 -4.50
CA TRP A 269 -11.46 7.98 -5.12
C TRP A 269 -11.62 9.45 -5.48
N GLN A 270 -11.81 9.76 -6.77
CA GLN A 270 -12.02 11.12 -7.25
C GLN A 270 -12.88 11.09 -8.52
N ASP A 271 -13.77 12.07 -8.66
CA ASP A 271 -14.63 12.22 -9.86
C ASP A 271 -15.38 10.94 -10.21
N ASN A 272 -15.89 10.24 -9.18
CA ASN A 272 -16.58 8.97 -9.32
C ASN A 272 -15.74 7.90 -10.04
N LYS A 273 -14.43 7.87 -9.81
CA LYS A 273 -13.51 6.81 -10.26
C LYS A 273 -12.38 6.63 -9.27
N VAL A 274 -11.70 5.49 -9.36
CA VAL A 274 -10.39 5.32 -8.71
C VAL A 274 -9.30 5.73 -9.68
N HIS A 275 -8.48 6.68 -9.25
CA HIS A 275 -7.28 7.08 -9.96
C HIS A 275 -6.04 6.54 -9.28
N LEU A 276 -5.07 6.13 -10.09
CA LEU A 276 -3.74 5.72 -9.67
C LEU A 276 -2.71 6.77 -10.07
N TYR A 277 -1.87 7.18 -9.13
CA TYR A 277 -0.78 8.11 -9.35
C TYR A 277 0.58 7.45 -9.14
N ASP A 278 1.54 7.74 -10.01
CA ASP A 278 2.91 7.23 -9.92
C ASP A 278 3.71 8.01 -8.86
N LEU A 279 4.27 7.30 -7.88
CA LEU A 279 5.23 7.84 -6.91
C LEU A 279 6.67 7.46 -7.27
N GLY A 280 6.87 6.70 -8.35
CA GLY A 280 8.17 6.42 -8.92
C GLY A 280 8.55 4.94 -8.87
N GLN A 281 9.69 4.68 -9.52
CA GLN A 281 10.28 3.36 -9.69
C GLN A 281 11.67 3.31 -9.08
N TYR A 282 11.95 2.24 -8.36
CA TYR A 282 13.14 2.09 -7.52
C TYR A 282 13.82 0.77 -7.83
N SER A 283 15.08 0.85 -8.26
CA SER A 283 15.91 -0.33 -8.48
C SER A 283 16.30 -0.96 -7.15
N ILE A 284 16.07 -2.27 -6.98
CA ILE A 284 16.46 -3.01 -5.77
C ILE A 284 17.95 -3.34 -5.76
N ILE A 285 18.63 -3.24 -6.91
CA ILE A 285 20.07 -3.51 -7.03
C ILE A 285 20.94 -2.25 -6.93
N ASP A 286 20.32 -1.07 -6.95
CA ASP A 286 20.99 0.21 -6.71
C ASP A 286 20.70 0.66 -5.27
N PRO A 287 21.72 0.76 -4.40
CA PRO A 287 21.51 1.10 -3.00
C PRO A 287 21.00 2.55 -2.82
N VAL A 288 21.27 3.46 -3.76
CA VAL A 288 20.70 4.82 -3.71
C VAL A 288 19.22 4.79 -4.00
N GLN A 289 18.78 4.04 -5.02
CA GLN A 289 17.35 3.91 -5.33
C GLN A 289 16.61 3.18 -4.21
N LEU A 290 17.20 2.14 -3.62
CA LEU A 290 16.59 1.44 -2.50
C LEU A 290 16.54 2.29 -1.22
N LEU A 291 17.51 3.20 -1.03
CA LEU A 291 17.43 4.24 -0.01
C LEU A 291 16.26 5.20 -0.30
N ARG A 292 16.09 5.69 -1.54
CA ARG A 292 14.94 6.55 -1.89
C ARG A 292 13.61 5.85 -1.65
N PHE A 293 13.50 4.59 -2.03
CA PHE A 293 12.34 3.73 -1.75
C PHE A 293 12.03 3.71 -0.25
N SER A 294 13.05 3.48 0.60
CA SER A 294 12.87 3.44 2.06
C SER A 294 12.36 4.77 2.63
N LEU A 295 12.79 5.90 2.06
CA LEU A 295 12.35 7.24 2.47
C LEU A 295 10.90 7.49 2.07
N VAL A 296 10.48 7.10 0.87
CA VAL A 296 9.06 7.17 0.46
C VAL A 296 8.20 6.27 1.32
N ALA A 297 8.62 5.02 1.51
CA ALA A 297 7.92 4.07 2.36
C ALA A 297 7.72 4.67 3.75
N ARG A 298 8.77 5.26 4.36
CA ARG A 298 8.65 5.96 5.65
C ARG A 298 7.66 7.12 5.62
N GLY A 299 7.69 7.94 4.57
CA GLY A 299 6.71 9.02 4.40
C GLY A 299 5.27 8.49 4.30
N ILE A 300 5.06 7.37 3.62
CA ILE A 300 3.77 6.67 3.58
C ILE A 300 3.34 6.27 5.00
N GLN A 301 4.25 5.75 5.82
CA GLN A 301 3.94 5.41 7.22
C GLN A 301 3.54 6.64 8.03
N ASP A 302 4.27 7.74 7.88
CA ASP A 302 3.99 9.00 8.59
C ASP A 302 2.61 9.55 8.19
N LEU A 303 2.25 9.44 6.92
CA LEU A 303 0.90 9.77 6.45
C LEU A 303 -0.16 8.82 7.02
N GLY A 304 0.17 7.55 7.19
CA GLY A 304 -0.68 6.56 7.85
C GLY A 304 -1.01 6.95 9.29
N LYS A 305 -0.06 7.51 10.05
CA LYS A 305 -0.31 8.03 11.39
C LYS A 305 -1.30 9.19 11.39
N LEU A 306 -1.15 10.10 10.43
CA LEU A 306 -2.10 11.20 10.24
C LEU A 306 -3.51 10.65 9.96
N TYR A 307 -3.63 9.67 9.06
CA TYR A 307 -4.91 9.05 8.74
C TYR A 307 -5.53 8.30 9.93
N ALA A 308 -4.73 7.61 10.74
CA ALA A 308 -5.21 6.98 11.95
C ALA A 308 -5.78 8.01 12.94
N GLN A 309 -5.11 9.16 13.10
CA GLN A 309 -5.61 10.25 13.94
C GLN A 309 -6.89 10.87 13.38
N GLU A 310 -6.95 11.15 12.08
CA GLU A 310 -8.16 11.69 11.42
C GLU A 310 -9.37 10.76 11.58
N LEU A 311 -9.15 9.44 11.57
CA LEU A 311 -10.19 8.45 11.84
C LEU A 311 -10.63 8.51 13.30
N LEU A 312 -9.71 8.49 14.27
CA LEU A 312 -10.02 8.64 15.70
C LEU A 312 -10.82 9.91 16.00
N ASP A 313 -10.41 11.05 15.42
CA ASP A 313 -11.10 12.34 15.58
C ASP A 313 -12.49 12.33 14.94
N SER A 314 -12.75 11.41 14.01
CA SER A 314 -14.03 11.25 13.31
C SER A 314 -14.96 10.21 13.95
N ASP A 315 -14.57 9.56 15.06
CA ASP A 315 -15.30 8.42 15.66
C ASP A 315 -16.78 8.73 15.91
N GLU A 316 -17.11 9.86 16.56
CA GLU A 316 -18.51 10.24 16.84
C GLU A 316 -19.34 10.48 15.57
N ARG A 317 -18.73 11.14 14.57
CA ARG A 317 -19.38 11.42 13.28
C ARG A 317 -19.65 10.13 12.53
N LEU A 318 -18.68 9.22 12.51
CA LEU A 318 -18.82 7.92 11.86
C LEU A 318 -19.90 7.08 12.57
N HIS A 319 -19.94 7.11 13.89
CA HIS A 319 -20.99 6.43 14.65
C HIS A 319 -22.38 6.90 14.21
N ALA A 320 -22.61 8.21 14.16
CA ALA A 320 -23.87 8.77 13.69
C ALA A 320 -24.20 8.35 12.24
N GLN A 321 -23.20 8.30 11.37
CA GLN A 321 -23.39 7.90 9.98
C GLN A 321 -23.78 6.43 9.85
N VAL A 322 -23.09 5.53 10.54
CA VAL A 322 -23.38 4.08 10.54
C VAL A 322 -24.79 3.83 11.07
N MET A 323 -25.19 4.52 12.15
CA MET A 323 -26.53 4.38 12.73
C MET A 323 -27.63 4.85 11.77
N ASN A 324 -27.36 5.86 10.94
CA ASN A 324 -28.33 6.39 9.98
C ASN A 324 -28.31 5.66 8.63
N ASN A 325 -27.15 5.11 8.23
CA ASN A 325 -26.90 4.47 6.94
C ASN A 325 -25.97 3.27 7.15
N PRO A 326 -26.47 2.15 7.68
CA PRO A 326 -25.62 1.01 7.99
C PRO A 326 -24.99 0.46 6.70
N PRO A 327 -23.68 0.17 6.69
CA PRO A 327 -23.01 -0.36 5.52
C PRO A 327 -23.56 -1.74 5.12
N SER A 328 -23.68 -1.99 3.81
CA SER A 328 -24.23 -3.25 3.28
C SER A 328 -23.32 -4.44 3.58
N ARG A 329 -23.92 -5.63 3.77
CA ARG A 329 -23.17 -6.88 4.03
C ARG A 329 -22.32 -7.31 2.84
N THR A 330 -22.82 -7.09 1.64
CA THR A 330 -22.07 -7.27 0.40
C THR A 330 -21.48 -5.93 0.00
N TRP A 331 -20.22 -5.94 -0.43
CA TRP A 331 -19.56 -4.77 -0.98
C TRP A 331 -20.08 -4.65 -2.40
N VAL A 332 -21.29 -4.13 -2.55
CA VAL A 332 -21.84 -3.90 -3.89
C VAL A 332 -20.94 -2.84 -4.51
N PRO A 333 -20.47 -3.05 -5.76
CA PRO A 333 -19.82 -1.97 -6.50
C PRO A 333 -20.71 -0.75 -6.37
N VAL A 334 -20.14 0.39 -5.97
CA VAL A 334 -20.95 1.61 -5.91
C VAL A 334 -21.49 1.80 -7.32
N CYS A 335 -22.77 1.52 -7.54
CA CYS A 335 -23.44 1.77 -8.79
C CYS A 335 -23.46 3.27 -8.90
N MET A 336 -22.47 3.80 -9.62
CA MET A 336 -22.31 5.25 -9.74
C MET A 336 -23.33 5.70 -10.75
N ASP A 337 -24.54 5.87 -10.25
CA ASP A 337 -25.62 6.48 -11.00
C ASP A 337 -25.09 7.80 -11.54
N GLU A 338 -25.29 8.02 -12.85
CA GLU A 338 -25.05 9.30 -13.49
C GLU A 338 -25.65 10.40 -12.61
N PRO A 339 -24.96 11.56 -12.47
CA PRO A 339 -25.37 12.62 -11.57
C PRO A 339 -26.86 12.84 -11.70
N SER A 340 -27.58 12.45 -10.65
CA SER A 340 -29.03 12.50 -10.57
C SER A 340 -29.49 13.84 -11.11
N GLN A 341 -30.08 13.85 -12.30
CA GLN A 341 -30.78 15.01 -12.79
C GLN A 341 -31.86 15.30 -11.75
N HIS A 342 -31.64 16.31 -10.93
CA HIS A 342 -32.65 16.80 -10.02
C HIS A 342 -33.94 17.00 -10.84
N PRO A 343 -35.08 16.40 -10.43
CA PRO A 343 -36.35 16.71 -11.06
C PRO A 343 -36.62 18.20 -10.87
N GLY A 344 -36.86 18.88 -11.99
CA GLY A 344 -37.00 20.32 -12.06
C GLY A 344 -37.96 20.88 -11.02
N VAL A 345 -37.55 22.00 -10.43
CA VAL A 345 -38.46 22.92 -9.74
C VAL A 345 -39.57 23.31 -10.73
N PRO A 346 -40.86 23.11 -10.41
CA PRO A 346 -41.93 23.66 -11.23
C PRO A 346 -41.90 25.18 -11.09
N ASN A 347 -41.63 25.87 -12.20
CA ASN A 347 -41.88 27.31 -12.31
C ASN A 347 -43.39 27.53 -12.22
N ALA A 348 -43.84 27.90 -11.02
CA ALA A 348 -45.17 28.41 -10.79
C ALA A 348 -45.32 29.78 -11.48
N HIS A 349 -46.39 29.89 -12.26
CA HIS A 349 -46.93 31.11 -12.82
C HIS A 349 -46.96 32.26 -11.80
N GLN A 350 -46.49 33.43 -12.24
CA GLN A 350 -47.14 34.70 -11.88
C GLN A 350 -47.61 35.34 -13.18
N GLY A 351 -48.92 35.27 -13.40
CA GLY A 351 -49.62 36.31 -14.12
C GLY A 351 -50.14 37.30 -13.10
N GLU A 352 -49.79 38.57 -13.28
CA GLU A 352 -50.66 39.75 -13.24
C GLU A 352 -50.02 40.85 -14.10
#